data_AF-A0A445BZG1-F1
#
_entry.id   AF-A0A445BZG1-F1
#
_cell.length_a   1.000
_cell.length_b   1.000
_cell.length_c   1.000
_cell.angle_alpha   90.00
_cell.angle_beta   90.00
_cell.angle_gamma   90.00
#
_symmetry.space_group_name_H-M   'P 1'
#
loop_
_entity.id
_entity.type
_entity.pdbx_description
1 polymer ?
#
loop_
_entity_poly.entity_id
_entity_poly.type
_entity_poly.pdbx_seq_one_letter_code
_entity_poly.pdbx_strand_id
1 'polypeptide(L)'
;MEFEINSKAIRIQFILVGKFPSPLLPIEVKNIQFGKHGSDTGVYDTEGRFVPSKFEEIFIKHAHTYPNALTYDELKEMIKANRQPKDLKGRIGSFVEWHLLYKIGKDKDGLLQKETIRGVYDGSVFEILKKEHSRDKKN
;
A
#
# COMPACT_ATOMS: atom_id res chain seq x y z
N MET A 1 -0.46 -22.25 9.08
CA MET A 1 -0.24 -20.82 9.42
C MET A 1 -1.54 -20.12 9.10
N GLU A 2 -2.30 -19.83 10.14
CA GLU A 2 -3.68 -19.38 10.07
C GLU A 2 -3.67 -17.86 10.23
N PHE A 3 -4.06 -17.14 9.18
CA PHE A 3 -4.24 -15.70 9.24
C PHE A 3 -5.71 -15.46 9.59
N GLU A 4 -5.98 -15.14 10.85
CA GLU A 4 -7.32 -14.70 11.26
C GLU A 4 -7.49 -13.24 10.88
N ILE A 5 -8.19 -13.01 9.76
CA ILE A 5 -8.43 -11.69 9.20
C ILE A 5 -9.75 -11.19 9.78
N ASN A 6 -9.67 -10.42 10.87
CA ASN A 6 -10.82 -9.69 11.38
C ASN A 6 -10.83 -8.28 10.76
N SER A 7 -11.97 -7.94 10.15
CA SER A 7 -12.20 -6.77 9.31
C SER A 7 -11.71 -5.46 9.94
N LYS A 8 -10.70 -4.85 9.31
CA LYS A 8 -10.44 -3.39 9.14
C LYS A 8 -8.97 -3.19 8.74
N ALA A 9 -8.77 -2.85 7.46
CA ALA A 9 -7.63 -2.14 6.89
C ALA A 9 -6.23 -2.52 7.43
N ILE A 10 -5.47 -3.29 6.65
CA ILE A 10 -4.12 -3.71 7.02
C ILE A 10 -3.08 -2.99 6.15
N ARG A 11 -2.19 -2.32 6.86
CA ARG A 11 -1.04 -1.54 6.38
C ARG A 11 0.25 -2.34 6.56
N ILE A 12 1.10 -2.39 5.54
CA ILE A 12 2.42 -3.03 5.60
C ILE A 12 3.39 -2.06 6.30
N GLN A 13 3.70 -2.26 7.59
CA GLN A 13 4.81 -1.55 8.23
C GLN A 13 5.93 -2.53 8.56
N PHE A 14 7.10 -2.30 7.97
CA PHE A 14 8.33 -3.08 8.25
C PHE A 14 9.05 -2.68 9.55
N ILE A 15 8.56 -1.72 10.34
CA ILE A 15 9.25 -1.27 11.56
C ILE A 15 8.22 -0.85 12.61
N LEU A 16 7.96 -1.72 13.59
CA LEU A 16 7.36 -1.32 14.87
C LEU A 16 8.48 -0.78 15.75
N VAL A 17 8.46 0.52 16.05
CA VAL A 17 9.42 1.12 16.99
C VAL A 17 9.09 0.59 18.40
N GLY A 18 10.01 -0.20 18.98
CA GLY A 18 9.96 -0.64 20.39
C GLY A 18 9.76 -2.14 20.64
N LYS A 19 9.57 -2.97 19.60
CA LYS A 19 9.63 -4.43 19.67
C LYS A 19 10.45 -4.96 18.50
N PHE A 20 11.19 -6.05 18.69
CA PHE A 20 11.90 -6.72 17.59
C PHE A 20 10.88 -6.99 16.46
N PRO A 21 11.18 -6.67 15.19
CA PRO A 21 10.24 -6.88 14.10
C PRO A 21 9.91 -8.37 14.03
N SER A 22 8.65 -8.71 14.30
CA SER A 22 8.20 -10.10 14.15
C SER A 22 8.17 -10.43 12.65
N PRO A 23 8.81 -11.54 12.22
CA PRO A 23 8.75 -11.97 10.83
C PRO A 23 7.32 -12.32 10.39
N LEU A 24 6.39 -12.48 11.33
CA LEU A 24 4.97 -12.73 11.07
C LEU A 24 4.19 -11.44 10.74
N LEU A 25 4.83 -10.27 10.85
CA LEU A 25 4.23 -8.96 10.56
C LEU A 25 2.82 -8.77 11.18
N PRO A 26 2.65 -9.01 12.50
CA PRO A 26 1.35 -8.87 13.15
C PRO A 26 0.87 -7.41 13.07
N ILE A 27 -0.39 -7.22 12.72
CA ILE A 27 -1.00 -5.90 12.59
C ILE A 27 -1.88 -5.61 13.79
N GLU A 28 -1.54 -4.55 14.52
CA GLU A 28 -2.34 -4.06 15.64
C GLU A 28 -3.10 -2.81 15.21
N VAL A 29 -4.43 -2.91 15.05
CA VAL A 29 -5.28 -1.78 14.60
C VAL A 29 -5.08 -0.53 15.47
N LYS A 30 -4.91 -0.70 16.78
CA LYS A 30 -4.62 0.39 17.73
C LYS A 30 -3.35 1.19 17.41
N ASN A 31 -2.41 0.61 16.66
CA ASN A 31 -1.13 1.22 16.30
C ASN A 31 -1.07 1.66 14.83
N ILE A 32 -2.16 1.58 14.07
CA ILE A 32 -2.16 1.83 12.61
C ILE A 32 -1.65 3.21 12.21
N GLN A 33 -1.89 4.21 13.07
CA GLN A 33 -1.41 5.58 12.94
C GLN A 33 0.13 5.68 12.92
N PHE A 34 0.84 4.82 13.66
CA PHE A 34 2.31 4.86 13.74
C PHE A 34 3.01 4.39 12.48
N GLY A 35 2.30 3.74 11.57
CA GLY A 35 2.88 3.45 10.28
C GLY A 35 3.00 4.69 9.39
N LYS A 36 2.34 5.81 9.73
CA LYS A 36 2.36 7.02 8.91
C LYS A 36 3.77 7.57 8.86
N HIS A 37 4.25 7.78 7.65
CA HIS A 37 5.53 8.40 7.39
C HIS A 37 5.33 9.58 6.44
N GLY A 38 6.29 10.50 6.45
CA GLY A 38 6.33 11.53 5.42
C GLY A 38 6.42 10.88 4.03
N SER A 39 6.13 11.65 3.00
CA SER A 39 6.20 11.15 1.61
C SER A 39 5.18 10.06 1.24
N ASP A 40 4.14 9.86 2.05
CA ASP A 40 2.98 9.02 1.70
C ASP A 40 1.97 9.76 0.81
N THR A 41 0.89 9.07 0.41
CA THR A 41 -0.16 9.64 -0.46
C THR A 41 -1.15 10.55 0.28
N GLY A 42 -1.11 10.59 1.62
CA GLY A 42 -2.10 11.31 2.42
C GLY A 42 -3.52 10.72 2.38
N VAL A 43 -3.72 9.53 1.82
CA VAL A 43 -5.05 8.87 1.76
C VAL A 43 -5.57 8.52 3.14
N TYR A 44 -4.70 8.14 4.06
CA TYR A 44 -5.03 8.20 5.49
C TYR A 44 -4.63 9.57 6.03
N ASP A 45 -5.47 10.20 6.83
CA ASP A 45 -5.06 11.39 7.58
C ASP A 45 -4.19 11.04 8.80
N THR A 46 -3.79 12.04 9.58
CA THR A 46 -2.94 11.85 10.77
C THR A 46 -3.57 11.00 11.88
N GLU A 47 -4.90 10.88 11.88
CA GLU A 47 -5.66 10.04 12.82
C GLU A 47 -5.92 8.63 12.26
N GLY A 48 -5.44 8.34 11.04
CA GLY A 48 -5.63 7.06 10.37
C GLY A 48 -7.00 6.88 9.70
N ARG A 49 -7.75 7.97 9.46
CA ARG A 49 -9.05 7.92 8.78
C ARG A 49 -8.85 7.96 7.27
N PHE A 50 -9.60 7.14 6.53
CA PHE A 50 -9.57 7.15 5.06
C PHE A 50 -10.19 8.45 4.53
N VAL A 51 -9.48 9.13 3.62
CA VAL A 51 -9.89 10.38 2.99
C VAL A 51 -10.19 10.10 1.51
N PRO A 52 -11.48 9.93 1.12
CA PRO A 52 -11.85 9.54 -0.24
C PRO A 52 -11.33 10.49 -1.32
N SER A 53 -11.35 11.80 -1.07
CA SER A 53 -10.85 12.79 -2.04
C SER A 53 -9.35 12.64 -2.31
N LYS A 54 -8.55 12.29 -1.29
CA LYS A 54 -7.11 12.04 -1.45
C LYS A 54 -6.83 10.76 -2.24
N PHE A 55 -7.70 9.76 -2.10
CA PHE A 55 -7.62 8.55 -2.91
C PHE A 55 -7.90 8.84 -4.38
N GLU A 56 -8.96 9.61 -4.66
CA GLU A 56 -9.29 10.03 -6.04
C GLU A 56 -8.20 10.92 -6.64
N GLU A 57 -7.58 11.81 -5.85
CA GLU A 57 -6.48 12.68 -6.28
C GLU A 57 -5.28 11.89 -6.85
N ILE A 58 -5.04 10.65 -6.41
CA ILE A 58 -3.96 9.81 -6.97
C ILE A 58 -4.15 9.65 -8.49
N PHE A 59 -5.35 9.27 -8.90
CA PHE A 59 -5.64 8.98 -10.30
C PHE A 59 -5.79 10.26 -11.11
N ILE A 60 -6.44 11.28 -10.54
CA ILE A 60 -6.57 12.59 -11.19
C ILE A 60 -5.19 13.19 -11.53
N LYS A 61 -4.18 13.00 -10.65
CA LYS A 61 -2.86 13.60 -10.83
C LYS A 61 -1.86 12.76 -11.61
N HIS A 62 -1.95 11.42 -11.53
CA HIS A 62 -0.89 10.54 -11.99
C HIS A 62 -1.35 9.49 -13.02
N ALA A 63 -2.66 9.26 -13.20
CA ALA A 63 -3.16 8.26 -14.13
C ALA A 63 -3.35 8.86 -15.53
N HIS A 64 -2.24 9.15 -16.21
CA HIS A 64 -2.22 9.84 -17.51
C HIS A 64 -2.69 8.96 -18.66
N THR A 65 -2.41 7.66 -18.57
CA THR A 65 -2.66 6.68 -19.65
C THR A 65 -4.02 6.03 -19.51
N TYR A 66 -4.39 5.63 -18.29
CA TYR A 66 -5.64 4.93 -17.99
C TYR A 66 -6.31 5.57 -16.78
N PRO A 67 -7.52 6.15 -16.90
CA PRO A 67 -8.14 6.91 -15.81
C PRO A 67 -8.30 6.17 -14.47
N ASN A 68 -8.32 4.83 -14.49
CA ASN A 68 -8.54 3.98 -13.32
C ASN A 68 -7.37 3.01 -13.06
N ALA A 69 -6.17 3.27 -13.58
CA ALA A 69 -5.01 2.44 -13.29
C ALA A 69 -3.70 3.23 -13.40
N LEU A 70 -2.67 2.76 -12.72
CA LEU A 70 -1.32 3.31 -12.85
C LEU A 70 -0.43 2.30 -13.59
N THR A 71 0.29 2.78 -14.60
CA THR A 71 1.48 2.11 -15.10
C THR A 71 2.61 2.19 -14.05
N TYR A 72 3.67 1.39 -14.23
CA TYR A 72 4.82 1.47 -13.32
C TYR A 72 5.51 2.85 -13.33
N ASP A 73 5.54 3.51 -14.48
CA ASP A 73 6.18 4.81 -14.61
C ASP A 73 5.37 5.91 -13.92
N GLU A 74 4.05 5.91 -14.08
CA GLU A 74 3.12 6.79 -13.36
C GLU A 74 3.16 6.54 -11.84
N LEU A 75 3.30 5.29 -11.42
CA LEU A 75 3.49 4.95 -10.01
C LEU A 75 4.80 5.53 -9.45
N LYS A 76 5.92 5.41 -10.19
CA LYS A 76 7.20 6.01 -9.80
C LYS A 76 7.13 7.54 -9.77
N GLU A 77 6.41 8.14 -10.71
CA GLU A 77 6.13 9.57 -10.72
C GLU A 77 5.40 9.99 -9.44
N MET A 78 4.31 9.31 -9.08
CA MET A 78 3.56 9.55 -7.84
C MET A 78 4.48 9.46 -6.60
N ILE A 79 5.27 8.40 -6.47
CA ILE A 79 6.21 8.22 -5.34
C ILE A 79 7.21 9.39 -5.29
N LYS A 80 7.67 9.89 -6.44
CA LYS A 80 8.59 11.03 -6.52
C LYS A 80 7.90 12.35 -6.17
N ALA A 81 6.66 12.55 -6.63
CA ALA A 81 5.87 13.75 -6.38
C ALA A 81 5.52 13.92 -4.90
N ASN A 82 5.29 12.81 -4.19
CA ASN A 82 4.94 12.85 -2.76
C ASN A 82 6.13 13.13 -1.84
N ARG A 83 7.39 13.09 -2.32
CA ARG A 83 8.59 13.18 -1.48
C ARG A 83 8.64 14.48 -0.68
N GLN A 84 8.64 14.36 0.65
CA GLN A 84 8.84 15.50 1.54
C GLN A 84 10.33 15.81 1.72
N PRO A 85 10.74 17.09 1.79
CA PRO A 85 12.11 17.48 2.14
C PRO A 85 12.52 16.92 3.51
N LYS A 86 13.79 16.51 3.64
CA LYS A 86 14.38 15.97 4.89
C LYS A 86 13.76 14.67 5.43
N ASP A 87 12.88 14.02 4.68
CA ASP A 87 12.26 12.74 5.05
C ASP A 87 12.86 11.55 4.28
N LEU A 88 14.09 11.14 4.62
CA LEU A 88 14.72 10.01 3.91
C LEU A 88 14.04 8.67 4.20
N LYS A 89 13.61 8.45 5.46
CA LYS A 89 12.98 7.20 5.87
C LYS A 89 11.62 7.00 5.21
N GLY A 90 10.77 8.03 5.18
CA GLY A 90 9.46 7.95 4.52
C GLY A 90 9.56 7.80 3.01
N ARG A 91 10.58 8.42 2.37
CA ARG A 91 10.87 8.18 0.94
C ARG A 91 11.21 6.71 0.63
N ILE A 92 12.04 6.08 1.47
CA ILE A 92 12.42 4.67 1.29
C ILE A 92 11.22 3.76 1.57
N GLY A 93 10.47 4.03 2.65
CA GLY A 93 9.25 3.29 3.00
C GLY A 93 8.22 3.33 1.86
N SER A 94 7.88 4.53 1.40
CA SER A 94 6.96 4.76 0.28
C SER A 94 7.40 4.00 -0.98
N PHE A 95 8.69 4.06 -1.34
CA PHE A 95 9.20 3.31 -2.49
C PHE A 95 9.03 1.79 -2.33
N VAL A 96 9.40 1.23 -1.18
CA VAL A 96 9.30 -0.21 -0.92
C VAL A 96 7.85 -0.69 -0.92
N GLU A 97 6.96 0.04 -0.25
CA GLU A 97 5.53 -0.28 -0.16
C GLU A 97 4.89 -0.33 -1.54
N TRP A 98 5.03 0.74 -2.32
CA TRP A 98 4.42 0.83 -3.65
C TRP A 98 5.07 -0.12 -4.66
N HIS A 99 6.38 -0.32 -4.59
CA HIS A 99 7.07 -1.26 -5.47
C HIS A 99 6.63 -2.71 -5.20
N LEU A 100 6.51 -3.10 -3.94
CA LEU A 100 6.01 -4.41 -3.56
C LEU A 100 4.56 -4.59 -4.02
N LEU A 101 3.69 -3.61 -3.76
CA LEU A 101 2.30 -3.63 -4.22
C LEU A 101 2.19 -3.80 -5.73
N TYR A 102 3.00 -3.08 -6.50
CA TYR A 102 3.02 -3.22 -7.95
C TYR A 102 3.41 -4.64 -8.38
N LYS A 103 4.43 -5.22 -7.76
CA LYS A 103 4.90 -6.58 -8.08
C LYS A 103 3.82 -7.64 -7.88
N ILE A 104 3.00 -7.50 -6.83
CA ILE A 104 1.98 -8.50 -6.45
C ILE A 104 0.58 -8.19 -7.01
N GLY A 105 0.29 -6.93 -7.30
CA GLY A 105 -1.08 -6.43 -7.53
C GLY A 105 -1.33 -5.91 -8.95
N LYS A 106 -0.29 -5.78 -9.78
CA LYS A 106 -0.48 -5.45 -11.19
C LYS A 106 -1.21 -6.59 -11.91
N ASP A 107 -2.03 -6.23 -12.88
CA ASP A 107 -2.68 -7.20 -13.76
C ASP A 107 -1.73 -7.77 -14.82
N LYS A 108 -2.29 -8.61 -15.70
CA LYS A 108 -1.59 -9.23 -16.83
C LYS A 108 -1.03 -8.23 -17.84
N ASP A 109 -1.63 -7.05 -17.93
CA ASP A 109 -1.25 -5.99 -18.86
C ASP A 109 -0.26 -5.00 -18.22
N GLY A 110 0.14 -5.26 -16.97
CA GLY A 110 1.11 -4.45 -16.24
C GLY A 110 0.50 -3.22 -15.58
N LEU A 111 -0.82 -3.19 -15.39
CA LEU A 111 -1.53 -2.05 -14.82
C LEU A 111 -1.86 -2.31 -13.35
N LEU A 112 -1.55 -1.35 -12.50
CA LEU A 112 -1.98 -1.36 -11.11
C LEU A 112 -3.35 -0.71 -11.01
N GLN A 113 -4.39 -1.55 -10.99
CA GLN A 113 -5.78 -1.14 -11.02
C GLN A 113 -6.18 -0.35 -9.77
N LYS A 114 -7.04 0.66 -9.96
CA LYS A 114 -7.58 1.49 -8.87
C LYS A 114 -8.19 0.65 -7.74
N GLU A 115 -8.93 -0.40 -8.08
CA GLU A 115 -9.52 -1.27 -7.07
C GLU A 115 -8.50 -2.14 -6.32
N THR A 116 -7.40 -2.52 -6.97
CA THR A 116 -6.29 -3.16 -6.26
C THR A 116 -5.67 -2.20 -5.25
N ILE A 117 -5.47 -0.93 -5.62
CA ILE A 117 -4.96 0.11 -4.72
C ILE A 117 -5.97 0.38 -3.60
N ARG A 118 -7.27 0.44 -3.91
CA ARG A 118 -8.35 0.52 -2.90
C ARG A 118 -8.27 -0.63 -1.89
N GLY A 119 -7.95 -1.82 -2.38
CA GLY A 119 -7.80 -3.03 -1.57
C GLY A 119 -6.71 -2.95 -0.50
N VAL A 120 -5.72 -2.08 -0.68
CA VAL A 120 -4.70 -1.80 0.36
C VAL A 120 -5.33 -1.07 1.55
N TYR A 121 -6.32 -0.20 1.28
CA TYR A 121 -6.95 0.62 2.29
C TYR A 121 -8.12 -0.07 3.00
N ASP A 122 -8.83 -0.99 2.35
CA ASP A 122 -9.92 -1.75 2.99
C ASP A 122 -9.51 -3.16 3.45
N GLY A 123 -8.35 -3.66 2.99
CA GLY A 123 -7.82 -4.98 3.31
C GLY A 123 -8.21 -6.08 2.33
N SER A 124 -8.98 -5.80 1.27
CA SER A 124 -9.33 -6.81 0.27
C SER A 124 -8.14 -7.29 -0.58
N VAL A 125 -7.03 -6.53 -0.63
CA VAL A 125 -5.80 -6.96 -1.34
C VAL A 125 -5.19 -8.25 -0.76
N PHE A 126 -5.46 -8.56 0.51
CA PHE A 126 -4.97 -9.79 1.14
C PHE A 126 -5.62 -11.05 0.56
N GLU A 127 -6.83 -10.95 0.02
CA GLU A 127 -7.45 -12.07 -0.70
C GLU A 127 -6.74 -12.35 -2.02
N ILE A 128 -6.17 -11.32 -2.67
CA ILE A 128 -5.32 -11.49 -3.85
C ILE A 128 -4.03 -12.22 -3.45
N LEU A 129 -3.36 -11.75 -2.40
CA LEU A 129 -2.14 -12.38 -1.87
C LEU A 129 -2.36 -13.84 -1.44
N LYS A 130 -3.48 -14.13 -0.77
CA LYS A 130 -3.85 -15.48 -0.34
C LYS A 130 -4.07 -16.41 -1.54
N LYS A 131 -4.69 -15.92 -2.61
CA LYS A 131 -4.88 -16.68 -3.85
C LYS A 131 -3.55 -17.00 -4.53
N GLU A 132 -2.64 -16.03 -4.64
CA GLU A 132 -1.31 -16.27 -5.22
C GLU A 132 -0.49 -17.26 -4.39
N HIS A 133 -0.43 -17.10 -3.06
CA HIS A 133 0.28 -18.04 -2.20
C HIS A 133 -0.28 -19.48 -2.28
N SER A 134 -1.60 -19.62 -2.48
CA SER A 134 -2.23 -20.93 -2.66
C SER A 134 -1.94 -21.55 -4.03
N ARG A 135 -1.65 -20.73 -5.05
CA ARG A 135 -1.21 -21.20 -6.38
C ARG A 135 0.24 -21.66 -6.33
N ASP A 136 1.12 -20.89 -5.70
CA ASP A 136 2.54 -21.23 -5.54
C ASP A 136 2.76 -22.54 -4.78
N LYS A 137 1.87 -22.89 -3.84
CA LYS A 137 1.89 -24.18 -3.12
C LYS A 137 1.39 -25.38 -3.94
N LYS A 138 0.74 -25.14 -5.08
CA LYS A 138 0.20 -26.19 -5.96
C LYS A 138 1.09 -26.49 -7.17
N ASN A 139 2.16 -25.71 -7.34
CA ASN A 139 3.21 -25.91 -8.35
C ASN A 139 4.48 -26.44 -7.70
#